data_AF-A0A101TTZ5-F1
#
_entry.id   AF-A0A101TTZ5-F1
#
_cell.length_a   1.000
_cell.length_b   1.000
_cell.length_c   1.000
_cell.angle_alpha   90.00
_cell.angle_beta   90.00
_cell.angle_gamma   90.00
#
_symmetry.space_group_name_H-M   'P 1'
#
loop_
_entity.id
_entity.type
_entity.pdbx_description
1 polymer ?
#
loop_
_entity_poly.entity_id
_entity_poly.type
_entity_poly.pdbx_seq_one_letter_code
_entity_poly.pdbx_strand_id
1 'polypeptide(L)'
;MAGSRTAPESGSLLERWDQRGLAIACVVAVGGSAAAALFGLSAAWQMPFLFTALYAVLRALVPLTESRRELAGLRTEVESLRRDFDQVNSSRIEHYPDATAFYQAEIDYLRNRRPSHMDAWYMRLETPDDFSASTPAFSEYFRAVLDWADNGGSVRRLFCLGSPRGYAGWTAQHREDTHHLRSYSIREVTWPIKADLMSMAIMDTSAVFLAFTVGDRVQGMRIEDSEAAAYFKSYFDRHWENAREVPRAPAR
;
A
#
# COMPACT_ATOMS: atom_id res chain seq x y z
N MET A 1 -52.58 -24.31 39.44
CA MET A 1 -51.30 -24.17 38.72
C MET A 1 -50.34 -23.43 39.61
N ALA A 2 -49.27 -24.12 40.01
CA ALA A 2 -48.37 -23.76 41.10
C ALA A 2 -47.32 -22.75 40.64
N GLY A 3 -47.02 -21.78 41.51
CA GLY A 3 -45.98 -20.78 41.31
C GLY A 3 -44.58 -21.35 41.52
N SER A 4 -43.67 -21.01 40.60
CA SER A 4 -42.23 -21.23 40.72
C SER A 4 -41.62 -20.10 41.56
N ARG A 5 -41.33 -20.39 42.84
CA ARG A 5 -40.41 -19.61 43.65
C ARG A 5 -38.99 -19.81 43.12
N THR A 6 -38.42 -18.79 42.50
CA THR A 6 -36.98 -18.71 42.25
C THR A 6 -36.27 -18.50 43.59
N ALA A 7 -35.47 -19.48 43.98
CA ALA A 7 -34.60 -19.37 45.15
C ALA A 7 -33.57 -18.25 44.93
N PRO A 8 -33.29 -17.39 45.92
CA PRO A 8 -32.16 -16.46 45.82
C PRO A 8 -30.87 -17.25 45.93
N GLU A 9 -29.99 -17.07 44.94
CA GLU A 9 -28.61 -17.56 44.95
C GLU A 9 -27.93 -17.16 46.26
N SER A 10 -27.46 -18.15 47.00
CA SER A 10 -26.61 -17.97 48.17
C SER A 10 -25.20 -17.57 47.73
N GLY A 11 -25.05 -16.36 47.18
CA GLY A 11 -23.76 -15.69 47.09
C GLY A 11 -23.24 -15.50 48.51
N SER A 12 -22.09 -16.09 48.81
CA SER A 12 -21.52 -16.06 50.16
C SER A 12 -21.40 -14.62 50.65
N LEU A 13 -21.68 -14.37 51.93
CA LEU A 13 -21.57 -13.04 52.58
C LEU A 13 -20.19 -12.37 52.39
N LEU A 14 -19.18 -13.14 51.95
CA LEU A 14 -17.82 -12.70 51.64
C LEU A 14 -17.68 -12.00 50.27
N GLU A 15 -18.64 -12.17 49.37
CA GLU A 15 -18.54 -11.70 47.98
C GLU A 15 -19.10 -10.28 47.77
N ARG A 16 -19.93 -9.80 48.70
CA ARG A 16 -20.48 -8.41 48.70
C ARG A 16 -19.58 -7.34 49.31
N TRP A 17 -18.32 -7.66 49.60
CA TRP A 17 -17.38 -6.68 50.15
C TRP A 17 -16.83 -5.79 49.01
N ASP A 18 -17.43 -4.61 48.87
CA ASP A 18 -17.05 -3.53 47.95
C ASP A 18 -15.64 -2.98 48.25
N GLN A 19 -15.02 -2.26 47.30
CA GLN A 19 -13.65 -1.70 47.40
C GLN A 19 -13.43 -0.90 48.69
N ARG A 20 -14.49 -0.25 49.20
CA ARG A 20 -14.49 0.48 50.47
C ARG A 20 -14.26 -0.44 51.68
N GLY A 21 -14.82 -1.64 51.66
CA GLY A 21 -14.62 -2.64 52.71
C GLY A 21 -13.18 -3.16 52.76
N LEU A 22 -12.54 -3.28 51.59
CA LEU A 22 -11.13 -3.68 51.49
C LEU A 22 -10.18 -2.57 51.99
N ALA A 23 -10.48 -1.31 51.67
CA ALA A 23 -9.73 -0.16 52.17
C ALA A 23 -9.85 -0.03 53.70
N ILE A 24 -11.05 -0.20 54.26
CA ILE A 24 -11.27 -0.20 55.71
C ILE A 24 -10.50 -1.35 56.37
N ALA A 25 -10.53 -2.55 55.79
CA ALA A 25 -9.77 -3.70 56.30
C ALA A 25 -8.25 -3.43 56.29
N CYS A 26 -7.72 -2.80 55.24
CA CYS A 26 -6.31 -2.40 55.18
C CYS A 26 -5.94 -1.36 56.23
N VAL A 27 -6.76 -0.32 56.42
CA VAL A 27 -6.52 0.72 57.43
C VAL A 27 -6.56 0.11 58.83
N VAL A 28 -7.52 -0.79 59.10
CA VAL A 28 -7.60 -1.51 60.39
C VAL A 28 -6.40 -2.44 60.59
N ALA A 29 -5.93 -3.14 59.54
CA ALA A 29 -4.77 -4.02 59.64
C ALA A 29 -3.47 -3.25 59.87
N VAL A 30 -3.26 -2.13 59.18
CA VAL A 30 -2.07 -1.28 59.35
C VAL A 30 -2.11 -0.57 60.71
N GLY A 31 -3.26 -0.01 61.10
CA GLY A 31 -3.44 0.62 62.40
C GLY A 31 -3.29 -0.36 63.57
N GLY A 32 -3.86 -1.56 63.43
CA GLY A 32 -3.73 -2.64 64.41
C GLY A 32 -2.30 -3.15 64.56
N SER A 33 -1.56 -3.29 63.45
CA SER A 33 -0.15 -3.67 63.46
C SER A 33 0.74 -2.61 64.12
N ALA A 34 0.53 -1.32 63.81
CA ALA A 34 1.26 -0.22 64.42
C ALA A 34 0.99 -0.10 65.94
N ALA A 35 -0.28 -0.26 66.36
CA ALA A 35 -0.63 -0.30 67.77
C ALA A 35 0.00 -1.51 68.48
N ALA A 36 -0.07 -2.70 67.88
CA ALA A 36 0.52 -3.91 68.46
C ALA A 36 2.04 -3.82 68.62
N ALA A 37 2.73 -3.14 67.70
CA ALA A 37 4.17 -2.86 67.79
C ALA A 37 4.49 -1.86 68.91
N LEU A 38 3.67 -0.81 69.09
CA LEU A 38 3.86 0.19 70.15
C LEU A 38 3.61 -0.37 71.56
N PHE A 39 2.72 -1.37 71.70
CA PHE A 39 2.40 -2.00 72.99
C PHE A 39 3.14 -3.32 73.25
N GLY A 40 4.11 -3.70 72.41
CA GLY A 40 4.98 -4.87 72.64
C GLY A 40 4.26 -6.22 72.62
N LEU A 41 3.16 -6.34 71.88
CA LEU A 41 2.38 -7.60 71.79
C LEU A 41 3.18 -8.69 71.05
N SER A 42 3.05 -9.94 71.52
CA SER A 42 3.82 -11.08 70.99
C SER A 42 3.52 -11.37 69.52
N ALA A 43 4.52 -11.91 68.80
CA ALA A 43 4.44 -12.20 67.36
C ALA A 43 3.23 -13.07 66.95
N ALA A 44 2.69 -13.88 67.86
CA ALA A 44 1.48 -14.68 67.65
C ALA A 44 0.25 -13.82 67.29
N TRP A 45 0.17 -12.59 67.80
CA TRP A 45 -0.93 -11.65 67.51
C TRP A 45 -0.70 -10.81 66.26
N GLN A 46 0.53 -10.76 65.73
CA GLN A 46 0.87 -9.99 64.53
C GLN A 46 0.60 -10.78 63.24
N MET A 47 0.70 -12.11 63.31
CA MET A 47 0.51 -13.01 62.15
C MET A 47 -0.84 -12.85 61.45
N PRO A 48 -2.00 -12.77 62.14
CA PRO A 48 -3.29 -12.59 61.47
C PRO A 48 -3.38 -11.29 60.66
N PHE A 49 -2.78 -10.20 61.15
CA PHE A 49 -2.78 -8.92 60.45
C PHE A 49 -1.89 -8.95 59.21
N LEU A 50 -0.73 -9.61 59.31
CA LEU A 50 0.19 -9.81 58.19
C LEU A 50 -0.45 -10.64 57.08
N PHE A 51 -1.12 -11.74 57.43
CA PHE A 51 -1.86 -12.55 56.46
C PHE A 51 -3.05 -11.80 55.85
N THR A 52 -3.76 -10.98 56.63
CA THR A 52 -4.88 -10.17 56.12
C THR A 52 -4.39 -9.09 55.15
N ALA A 53 -3.29 -8.42 55.48
CA ALA A 53 -2.66 -7.43 54.60
C ALA A 53 -2.16 -8.09 53.31
N LEU A 54 -1.48 -9.24 53.40
CA LEU A 54 -1.01 -9.99 52.23
C LEU A 54 -2.19 -10.45 51.35
N TYR A 55 -3.27 -10.93 51.96
CA TYR A 55 -4.49 -11.32 51.25
C TYR A 55 -5.15 -10.12 50.55
N ALA A 56 -5.21 -8.96 51.21
CA ALA A 56 -5.75 -7.74 50.61
C ALA A 56 -4.89 -7.25 49.43
N VAL A 57 -3.56 -7.32 49.54
CA VAL A 57 -2.63 -7.00 48.44
C VAL A 57 -2.81 -7.97 47.28
N LEU A 58 -2.88 -9.28 47.55
CA LEU A 58 -3.13 -10.29 46.51
C LEU A 58 -4.48 -10.07 45.82
N ARG A 59 -5.54 -9.76 46.57
CA ARG A 59 -6.87 -9.47 46.02
C ARG A 59 -6.92 -8.16 45.24
N ALA A 60 -6.13 -7.16 45.64
CA ALA A 60 -5.97 -5.91 44.89
C ALA A 60 -5.12 -6.06 43.61
N LEU A 61 -4.34 -7.15 43.48
CA LEU A 61 -3.59 -7.51 42.27
C LEU A 61 -4.42 -8.36 41.28
N VAL A 62 -5.53 -8.98 41.71
CA VAL A 62 -6.48 -9.71 40.83
C VAL A 62 -7.07 -8.86 39.67
N PRO A 63 -7.33 -7.54 39.80
CA PRO A 63 -7.81 -6.71 38.68
C PRO A 63 -6.85 -6.63 37.49
N LEU A 64 -5.58 -7.05 37.62
CA LEU A 64 -4.66 -7.17 36.48
C LEU A 64 -5.12 -8.19 35.43
N THR A 65 -6.06 -9.06 35.78
CA THR A 65 -6.72 -9.94 34.80
C THR A 65 -7.73 -9.22 33.90
N GLU A 66 -8.33 -8.11 34.36
CA GLU A 66 -9.16 -7.23 33.53
C GLU A 66 -8.29 -6.37 32.61
N SER A 67 -7.14 -5.88 33.08
CA SER A 67 -6.16 -5.18 32.23
C SER A 67 -5.62 -6.06 31.10
N ARG A 68 -5.54 -7.39 31.29
CA ARG A 68 -5.21 -8.33 30.19
C ARG A 68 -6.30 -8.44 29.14
N ARG A 69 -7.58 -8.29 29.51
CA ARG A 69 -8.69 -8.26 28.54
C ARG A 69 -8.71 -6.97 27.75
N GLU A 70 -8.44 -5.83 28.40
CA GLU A 70 -8.28 -4.54 27.70
C GLU A 70 -7.09 -4.55 26.75
N LEU A 71 -5.95 -5.12 27.18
CA LEU A 71 -4.78 -5.30 26.29
C LEU A 71 -5.05 -6.27 25.13
N ALA A 72 -5.85 -7.31 25.34
CA ALA A 72 -6.28 -8.22 24.27
C ALA A 72 -7.25 -7.52 23.30
N GLY A 73 -8.17 -6.69 23.80
CA GLY A 73 -9.07 -5.87 22.99
C GLY A 73 -8.30 -4.87 22.13
N LEU A 74 -7.39 -4.10 22.73
CA LEU A 74 -6.52 -3.15 22.04
C LEU A 74 -5.64 -3.84 20.99
N ARG A 75 -5.09 -5.02 21.29
CA ARG A 75 -4.31 -5.79 20.31
C ARG A 75 -5.16 -6.21 19.12
N THR A 76 -6.39 -6.65 19.37
CA THR A 76 -7.33 -7.06 18.31
C THR A 76 -7.73 -5.87 17.44
N GLU A 77 -7.89 -4.70 18.05
CA GLU A 77 -8.22 -3.43 17.38
C GLU A 77 -7.03 -2.87 16.57
N VAL A 78 -5.80 -2.99 17.07
CA VAL A 78 -4.59 -2.72 16.28
C VAL A 78 -4.44 -3.71 15.14
N GLU A 79 -4.73 -5.00 15.36
CA GLU A 79 -4.69 -6.03 14.31
C GLU A 79 -5.81 -5.85 13.28
N SER A 80 -6.97 -5.29 13.63
CA SER A 80 -8.01 -4.92 12.66
C SER A 80 -7.63 -3.65 11.92
N LEU A 81 -7.15 -2.60 12.58
CA LEU A 81 -6.67 -1.38 11.93
C LEU A 81 -5.51 -1.66 10.98
N ARG A 82 -4.60 -2.57 11.34
CA ARG A 82 -3.53 -3.03 10.45
C ARG A 82 -4.08 -3.80 9.25
N ARG A 83 -5.07 -4.67 9.44
CA ARG A 83 -5.71 -5.38 8.32
C ARG A 83 -6.47 -4.42 7.41
N ASP A 84 -7.18 -3.45 7.97
CA ASP A 84 -7.89 -2.42 7.21
C ASP A 84 -6.90 -1.52 6.48
N PHE A 85 -5.77 -1.17 7.11
CA PHE A 85 -4.68 -0.45 6.47
C PHE A 85 -4.04 -1.28 5.36
N ASP A 86 -3.72 -2.56 5.57
CA ASP A 86 -3.16 -3.46 4.55
C ASP A 86 -4.17 -3.74 3.40
N GLN A 87 -5.47 -3.71 3.70
CA GLN A 87 -6.56 -3.86 2.73
C GLN A 87 -6.80 -2.57 1.90
N VAL A 88 -6.55 -1.40 2.49
CA VAL A 88 -6.63 -0.10 1.81
C VAL A 88 -5.33 0.23 1.06
N ASN A 89 -4.17 -0.15 1.60
CA ASN A 89 -2.83 0.01 1.02
C ASN A 89 -2.32 -1.26 0.32
N SER A 90 -3.19 -2.00 -0.37
CA SER A 90 -2.76 -3.15 -1.15
C SER A 90 -2.13 -2.72 -2.49
N SER A 91 -1.22 -1.75 -2.49
CA SER A 91 -0.41 -1.42 -3.66
C SER A 91 0.37 -2.68 -4.03
N ARG A 92 -0.08 -3.41 -5.05
CA ARG A 92 0.62 -4.60 -5.51
C ARG A 92 1.76 -4.14 -6.39
N ILE A 93 2.95 -4.13 -5.80
CA ILE A 93 4.20 -3.87 -6.52
C ILE A 93 4.78 -5.21 -6.96
N GLU A 94 4.92 -5.39 -8.27
CA GLU A 94 5.58 -6.54 -8.87
C GLU A 94 6.84 -6.09 -9.60
N HIS A 95 7.94 -6.83 -9.41
CA HIS A 95 9.22 -6.56 -10.03
C HIS A 95 9.52 -7.59 -11.12
N TYR A 96 10.03 -7.13 -12.25
CA TYR A 96 10.38 -7.95 -13.41
C TYR A 96 11.89 -7.81 -13.66
N PRO A 97 12.66 -8.90 -13.56
CA PRO A 97 14.13 -8.85 -13.59
C PRO A 97 14.71 -8.65 -15.00
N ASP A 98 13.89 -8.80 -16.04
CA ASP A 98 14.30 -8.71 -17.44
C ASP A 98 13.19 -8.11 -18.32
N ALA A 99 13.60 -7.69 -19.52
CA ALA A 99 12.73 -7.06 -20.51
C ALA A 99 11.57 -7.96 -20.96
N THR A 100 11.83 -9.27 -21.10
CA THR A 100 10.86 -10.23 -21.62
C THR A 100 9.70 -10.39 -20.64
N ALA A 101 9.99 -10.66 -19.37
CA ALA A 101 8.98 -10.77 -18.33
C ALA A 101 8.18 -9.47 -18.17
N PHE A 102 8.86 -8.32 -18.24
CA PHE A 102 8.24 -7.01 -18.09
C PHE A 102 7.26 -6.69 -19.23
N TYR A 103 7.72 -6.74 -20.49
CA TYR A 103 6.87 -6.40 -21.63
C TYR A 103 5.77 -7.44 -21.85
N GLN A 104 6.01 -8.71 -21.52
CA GLN A 104 4.95 -9.72 -21.51
C GLN A 104 3.85 -9.38 -20.50
N ALA A 105 4.22 -8.91 -19.30
CA ALA A 105 3.24 -8.48 -18.29
C ALA A 105 2.40 -7.28 -18.75
N GLU A 106 2.98 -6.33 -19.48
CA GLU A 106 2.22 -5.24 -20.11
C GLU A 106 1.23 -5.76 -21.16
N ILE A 107 1.66 -6.66 -22.05
CA ILE A 107 0.80 -7.29 -23.07
C ILE A 107 -0.35 -8.05 -22.41
N ASP A 108 -0.05 -8.85 -21.40
CA ASP A 108 -1.06 -9.62 -20.67
C ASP A 108 -2.04 -8.70 -19.94
N TYR A 109 -1.58 -7.56 -19.43
CA TYR A 109 -2.46 -6.55 -18.84
C TYR A 109 -3.44 -5.99 -19.87
N LEU A 110 -2.95 -5.57 -21.04
CA LEU A 110 -3.80 -5.06 -22.13
C LEU A 110 -4.86 -6.09 -22.55
N ARG A 111 -4.50 -7.37 -22.63
CA ARG A 111 -5.41 -8.46 -23.05
C ARG A 111 -6.42 -8.86 -21.98
N ASN A 112 -5.96 -9.00 -20.74
CA ASN A 112 -6.74 -9.61 -19.67
C ASN A 112 -7.54 -8.58 -18.86
N ARG A 113 -6.97 -7.41 -18.60
CA ARG A 113 -7.65 -6.33 -17.87
C ARG A 113 -8.42 -5.40 -18.79
N ARG A 114 -8.03 -5.32 -20.07
CA ARG A 114 -8.68 -4.51 -21.10
C ARG A 114 -8.90 -3.06 -20.63
N PRO A 115 -7.82 -2.34 -20.28
CA PRO A 115 -7.94 -0.93 -19.98
C PRO A 115 -8.54 -0.19 -21.18
N SER A 116 -9.09 0.99 -20.95
CA SER A 116 -9.66 1.83 -22.02
C SER A 116 -8.62 2.78 -22.63
N HIS A 117 -7.64 3.18 -21.83
CA HIS A 117 -6.68 4.22 -22.15
C HIS A 117 -5.28 3.89 -21.63
N MET A 118 -4.27 4.34 -22.38
CA MET A 118 -2.87 4.20 -22.04
C MET A 118 -2.12 5.52 -22.26
N ASP A 119 -1.52 6.02 -21.18
CA ASP A 119 -0.61 7.16 -21.21
C ASP A 119 0.83 6.64 -21.14
N ALA A 120 1.56 6.72 -22.25
CA ALA A 120 2.86 6.09 -22.41
C ALA A 120 3.97 7.12 -22.60
N TRP A 121 5.10 6.90 -21.96
CA TRP A 121 6.27 7.74 -22.04
C TRP A 121 7.49 6.90 -22.38
N TYR A 122 8.02 7.11 -23.58
CA TYR A 122 9.22 6.45 -24.06
C TYR A 122 10.42 7.38 -23.86
N MET A 123 11.30 7.03 -22.91
CA MET A 123 12.47 7.82 -22.52
C MET A 123 13.79 7.08 -22.78
N ARG A 124 14.13 6.92 -24.06
CA ARG A 124 15.38 6.27 -24.49
C ARG A 124 16.16 7.14 -25.47
N LEU A 125 17.48 6.95 -25.54
CA LEU A 125 18.33 7.62 -26.53
C LEU A 125 18.14 7.08 -27.96
N GLU A 126 17.73 5.82 -28.07
CA GLU A 126 17.49 5.11 -29.32
C GLU A 126 16.01 5.22 -29.74
N THR A 127 15.74 5.24 -31.04
CA THR A 127 14.36 5.19 -31.55
C THR A 127 13.70 3.85 -31.16
N PRO A 128 12.36 3.76 -31.12
CA PRO A 128 11.69 2.48 -30.87
C PRO A 128 12.11 1.34 -31.82
N ASP A 129 12.43 1.63 -33.08
CA ASP A 129 12.88 0.60 -34.04
C ASP A 129 14.30 0.12 -33.71
N ASP A 130 15.22 1.05 -33.42
CA ASP A 130 16.59 0.71 -33.02
C ASP A 130 16.60 -0.11 -31.72
N PHE A 131 15.79 0.30 -30.75
CA PHE A 131 15.66 -0.41 -29.48
C PHE A 131 14.97 -1.77 -29.65
N SER A 132 14.03 -1.89 -30.59
CA SER A 132 13.40 -3.17 -30.96
C SER A 132 14.40 -4.17 -31.54
N ALA A 133 15.43 -3.70 -32.26
CA ALA A 133 16.45 -4.55 -32.83
C ALA A 133 17.33 -5.23 -31.77
N SER A 134 17.58 -4.56 -30.64
CA SER A 134 18.33 -5.11 -29.51
C SER A 134 17.44 -5.78 -28.45
N THR A 135 16.14 -5.44 -28.40
CA THR A 135 15.18 -5.93 -27.40
C THR A 135 13.89 -6.45 -28.08
N PRO A 136 13.86 -7.71 -28.55
CA PRO A 136 12.71 -8.27 -29.28
C PRO A 136 11.38 -8.21 -28.52
N ALA A 137 11.39 -8.40 -27.20
CA ALA A 137 10.19 -8.31 -26.37
C ALA A 137 9.52 -6.92 -26.42
N PHE A 138 10.31 -5.85 -26.61
CA PHE A 138 9.77 -4.51 -26.80
C PHE A 138 9.04 -4.38 -28.14
N SER A 139 9.56 -4.98 -29.21
CA SER A 139 8.92 -5.01 -30.53
C SER A 139 7.53 -5.67 -30.45
N GLU A 140 7.45 -6.81 -29.76
CA GLU A 140 6.19 -7.53 -29.55
C GLU A 140 5.19 -6.69 -28.76
N TYR A 141 5.63 -6.02 -27.69
CA TYR A 141 4.82 -5.09 -26.93
C TYR A 141 4.35 -3.90 -27.76
N PHE A 142 5.25 -3.27 -28.51
CA PHE A 142 4.93 -2.09 -29.30
C PHE A 142 3.87 -2.40 -30.34
N ARG A 143 4.00 -3.55 -31.03
CA ARG A 143 2.97 -4.07 -31.93
C ARG A 143 1.66 -4.36 -31.21
N ALA A 144 1.70 -5.01 -30.05
CA ALA A 144 0.49 -5.31 -29.29
C ALA A 144 -0.27 -4.04 -28.86
N VAL A 145 0.43 -2.96 -28.53
CA VAL A 145 -0.18 -1.65 -28.23
C VAL A 145 -0.87 -1.05 -29.47
N LEU A 146 -0.21 -1.10 -30.63
CA LEU A 146 -0.80 -0.59 -31.88
C LEU A 146 -2.02 -1.42 -32.28
N ASP A 147 -1.93 -2.75 -32.23
CA ASP A 147 -3.05 -3.66 -32.49
C ASP A 147 -4.20 -3.37 -31.51
N TRP A 148 -3.91 -3.18 -30.23
CA TRP A 148 -4.92 -2.84 -29.22
C TRP A 148 -5.59 -1.48 -29.48
N ALA A 149 -4.81 -0.47 -29.92
CA ALA A 149 -5.35 0.84 -30.27
C ALA A 149 -6.26 0.80 -31.51
N ASP A 150 -5.91 -0.02 -32.51
CA ASP A 150 -6.76 -0.24 -33.70
C ASP A 150 -8.10 -0.90 -33.33
N ASN A 151 -8.08 -1.75 -32.31
CA ASN A 151 -9.27 -2.40 -31.75
C ASN A 151 -10.04 -1.55 -30.72
N GLY A 152 -9.79 -0.23 -30.67
CA GLY A 152 -10.59 0.73 -29.89
C GLY A 152 -9.93 1.23 -28.62
N GLY A 153 -8.73 0.76 -28.27
CA GLY A 153 -7.94 1.35 -27.20
C GLY A 153 -7.51 2.78 -27.53
N SER A 154 -7.38 3.63 -26.51
CA SER A 154 -6.84 4.98 -26.67
C SER A 154 -5.41 5.07 -26.15
N VAL A 155 -4.52 5.70 -26.91
CA VAL A 155 -3.11 5.89 -26.55
C VAL A 155 -2.74 7.35 -26.67
N ARG A 156 -2.10 7.90 -25.63
CA ARG A 156 -1.26 9.09 -25.73
C ARG A 156 0.18 8.68 -25.48
N ARG A 157 1.09 9.00 -26.41
CA ARG A 157 2.49 8.64 -26.30
C ARG A 157 3.42 9.85 -26.38
N LEU A 158 4.25 10.01 -25.36
CA LEU A 158 5.35 10.96 -25.34
C LEU A 158 6.64 10.29 -25.78
N PHE A 159 7.32 10.90 -26.75
CA PHE A 159 8.67 10.56 -27.15
C PHE A 159 9.65 11.62 -26.65
N CYS A 160 10.66 11.21 -25.89
CA CYS A 160 11.73 12.10 -25.46
C CYS A 160 12.83 12.20 -26.51
N LEU A 161 13.06 13.41 -26.99
CA LEU A 161 14.16 13.70 -27.92
C LEU A 161 15.45 13.92 -27.12
N GLY A 162 16.19 12.84 -26.87
CA GLY A 162 17.51 12.89 -26.19
C GLY A 162 18.70 13.11 -27.14
N SER A 163 18.50 12.90 -28.44
CA SER A 163 19.46 13.18 -29.51
C SER A 163 18.70 13.57 -30.79
N PRO A 164 19.06 14.66 -31.48
CA PRO A 164 18.33 15.12 -32.67
C PRO A 164 18.49 14.22 -33.91
N ARG A 165 19.41 13.23 -33.91
CA ARG A 165 19.59 12.33 -35.06
C ARG A 165 18.61 11.17 -35.01
N GLY A 166 17.93 10.90 -36.13
CA GLY A 166 17.01 9.77 -36.30
C GLY A 166 15.59 10.06 -35.83
N TYR A 167 15.43 10.60 -34.63
CA TYR A 167 14.11 10.79 -34.02
C TYR A 167 13.13 11.64 -34.82
N ALA A 168 13.54 12.79 -35.36
CA ALA A 168 12.61 13.69 -36.06
C ALA A 168 12.03 13.06 -37.34
N GLY A 169 12.84 12.26 -38.05
CA GLY A 169 12.36 11.49 -39.21
C GLY A 169 11.48 10.32 -38.77
N TRP A 170 11.91 9.62 -37.71
CA TRP A 170 11.17 8.49 -37.16
C TRP A 170 9.79 8.89 -36.62
N THR A 171 9.67 9.95 -35.82
CA THR A 171 8.38 10.39 -35.26
C THR A 171 7.43 10.88 -36.33
N ALA A 172 7.94 11.56 -37.37
CA ALA A 172 7.13 11.97 -38.52
C ALA A 172 6.60 10.76 -39.29
N GLN A 173 7.46 9.75 -39.54
CA GLN A 173 7.05 8.50 -40.18
C GLN A 173 6.04 7.75 -39.32
N HIS A 174 6.31 7.58 -38.03
CA HIS A 174 5.41 6.91 -37.09
C HIS A 174 4.05 7.60 -36.99
N ARG A 175 4.01 8.94 -37.04
CA ARG A 175 2.75 9.70 -37.12
C ARG A 175 1.96 9.37 -38.38
N GLU A 176 2.64 9.25 -39.51
CA GLU A 176 2.01 8.86 -40.77
C GLU A 176 1.53 7.41 -40.69
N ASP A 177 2.34 6.49 -40.19
CA ASP A 177 1.96 5.08 -40.09
C ASP A 177 0.77 4.87 -39.15
N THR A 178 0.64 5.69 -38.11
CA THR A 178 -0.44 5.60 -37.11
C THR A 178 -1.61 6.57 -37.34
N HIS A 179 -1.62 7.34 -38.43
CA HIS A 179 -2.65 8.38 -38.65
C HIS A 179 -4.08 7.83 -38.76
N HIS A 180 -4.22 6.56 -39.15
CA HIS A 180 -5.48 5.86 -39.29
C HIS A 180 -6.07 5.43 -37.93
N LEU A 181 -5.25 5.36 -36.88
CA LEU A 181 -5.66 5.00 -35.52
C LEU A 181 -6.35 6.19 -34.85
N ARG A 182 -7.68 6.19 -34.83
CA ARG A 182 -8.52 7.32 -34.40
C ARG A 182 -8.19 7.89 -33.01
N SER A 183 -7.78 7.03 -32.08
CA SER A 183 -7.54 7.37 -30.67
C SER A 183 -6.07 7.27 -30.27
N TYR A 184 -5.15 7.34 -31.24
CA TYR A 184 -3.71 7.29 -31.03
C TYR A 184 -3.10 8.68 -31.26
N SER A 185 -2.49 9.24 -30.23
CA SER A 185 -1.87 10.58 -30.28
C SER A 185 -0.43 10.52 -29.82
N ILE A 186 0.44 11.23 -30.53
CA ILE A 186 1.86 11.32 -30.17
C ILE A 186 2.29 12.78 -30.02
N ARG A 187 3.17 13.02 -29.05
CA ARG A 187 3.84 14.31 -28.84
C ARG A 187 5.31 14.09 -28.47
N GLU A 188 6.09 15.14 -28.65
CA GLU A 188 7.52 15.16 -28.39
C GLU A 188 7.84 16.07 -27.21
N VAL A 189 8.73 15.60 -26.35
CA VAL A 189 9.33 16.41 -25.28
C VAL A 189 10.83 16.48 -25.54
N THR A 190 11.37 17.71 -25.55
CA THR A 190 12.82 17.89 -25.57
C THR A 190 13.36 17.64 -24.17
N TRP A 191 14.29 16.69 -24.05
CA TRP A 191 14.88 16.37 -22.77
C TRP A 191 16.39 16.63 -22.80
N PRO A 192 16.95 17.45 -21.87
CA PRO A 192 18.34 17.88 -21.95
C PRO A 192 19.34 16.80 -21.50
N ILE A 193 18.87 15.73 -20.85
CA ILE A 193 19.73 14.68 -20.31
C ILE A 193 20.03 13.66 -21.43
N LYS A 194 21.33 13.40 -21.64
CA LYS A 194 21.84 12.42 -22.62
C LYS A 194 22.00 11.04 -22.00
N ALA A 195 20.95 10.53 -21.37
CA ALA A 195 20.91 9.20 -20.78
C ALA A 195 19.51 8.61 -20.94
N ASP A 196 19.46 7.29 -21.05
CA ASP A 196 18.20 6.57 -20.87
C ASP A 196 17.63 6.87 -19.49
N LEU A 197 16.32 7.06 -19.44
CA LEU A 197 15.58 7.25 -18.20
C LEU A 197 14.47 6.21 -18.09
N MET A 198 13.73 6.31 -17.01
CA MET A 198 12.57 5.47 -16.77
C MET A 198 11.51 5.68 -17.84
N SER A 199 11.25 4.67 -18.68
CA SER A 199 10.05 4.68 -19.52
C SER A 199 8.84 4.25 -18.69
N MET A 200 7.66 4.74 -19.02
CA MET A 200 6.46 4.52 -18.22
C MET A 200 5.24 4.23 -19.12
N ALA A 201 4.33 3.38 -18.66
CA ALA A 201 2.99 3.26 -19.20
C ALA A 201 1.97 3.26 -18.06
N ILE A 202 0.97 4.12 -18.15
CA ILE A 202 -0.12 4.23 -17.19
C ILE A 202 -1.36 3.67 -17.86
N MET A 203 -1.97 2.66 -17.26
CA MET A 203 -3.19 2.01 -17.76
C MET A 203 -4.38 2.58 -17.01
N ASP A 204 -5.21 3.35 -17.70
CA ASP A 204 -6.29 4.17 -17.14
C ASP A 204 -5.81 5.00 -15.93
N THR A 205 -6.28 4.64 -14.73
CA THR A 205 -5.81 5.14 -13.43
C THR A 205 -5.71 4.00 -12.43
N SER A 206 -5.35 2.80 -12.90
CA SER A 206 -5.37 1.57 -12.10
C SER A 206 -4.01 0.90 -11.98
N ALA A 207 -3.13 1.07 -12.97
CA ALA A 207 -1.79 0.51 -12.93
C ALA A 207 -0.75 1.40 -13.61
N VAL A 208 0.48 1.33 -13.11
CA VAL A 208 1.66 1.97 -13.71
C VAL A 208 2.74 0.93 -13.93
N PHE A 209 3.25 0.89 -15.16
CA PHE A 209 4.40 0.10 -15.57
C PHE A 209 5.59 1.04 -15.74
N LEU A 210 6.72 0.68 -15.12
CA LEU A 210 7.95 1.46 -15.15
C LEU A 210 9.08 0.56 -15.64
N ALA A 211 9.75 0.99 -16.71
CA ALA A 211 10.90 0.31 -17.28
C ALA A 211 12.17 1.12 -17.03
N PHE A 212 13.19 0.48 -16.47
CA PHE A 212 14.48 1.09 -16.14
C PHE A 212 15.58 0.45 -16.99
N THR A 213 16.43 1.27 -17.59
CA THR A 213 17.70 0.79 -18.16
C THR A 213 18.76 0.77 -17.07
N VAL A 214 19.27 -0.41 -16.74
CA VAL A 214 20.35 -0.60 -15.77
C VAL A 214 21.52 -1.28 -16.48
N GLY A 215 22.52 -0.49 -16.87
CA GLY A 215 23.59 -0.97 -17.75
C GLY A 215 23.05 -1.27 -19.15
N ASP A 216 23.23 -2.51 -19.60
CA ASP A 216 22.76 -3.04 -20.89
C ASP A 216 21.41 -3.77 -20.79
N ARG A 217 20.78 -3.79 -19.60
CA ARG A 217 19.56 -4.55 -19.35
C ARG A 217 18.38 -3.64 -19.05
N VAL A 218 17.19 -4.10 -19.42
CA VAL A 218 15.93 -3.51 -18.95
C VAL A 218 15.39 -4.35 -17.80
N GLN A 219 15.06 -3.65 -16.72
CA GLN A 219 14.28 -4.18 -15.61
C GLN A 219 12.99 -3.39 -15.49
N GLY A 220 11.98 -3.97 -14.89
CA GLY A 220 10.68 -3.35 -14.82
C GLY A 220 10.00 -3.50 -13.47
N MET A 221 8.97 -2.68 -13.28
CA MET A 221 8.11 -2.73 -12.12
C MET A 221 6.68 -2.39 -12.54
N ARG A 222 5.70 -3.11 -12.00
CA ARG A 222 4.29 -2.76 -12.07
C ARG A 222 3.80 -2.36 -10.69
N ILE A 223 3.07 -1.27 -10.62
CA ILE A 223 2.36 -0.81 -9.43
C ILE A 223 0.87 -0.84 -9.77
N GLU A 224 0.11 -1.76 -9.16
CA GLU A 224 -1.36 -1.73 -9.20
C GLU A 224 -1.88 -0.97 -7.99
N ASP A 225 -2.03 0.33 -8.16
CA ASP A 225 -2.52 1.26 -7.14
C ASP A 225 -3.12 2.49 -7.83
N SER A 226 -4.39 2.78 -7.54
CA SER A 226 -5.09 3.87 -8.23
C SER A 226 -4.62 5.26 -7.82
N GLU A 227 -4.18 5.43 -6.56
CA GLU A 227 -3.67 6.71 -6.08
C GLU A 227 -2.31 7.00 -6.72
N ALA A 228 -1.41 6.01 -6.71
CA ALA A 228 -0.13 6.09 -7.41
C ALA A 228 -0.34 6.37 -8.91
N ALA A 229 -1.22 5.62 -9.57
CA ALA A 229 -1.54 5.83 -10.98
C ALA A 229 -2.09 7.23 -11.24
N ALA A 230 -2.93 7.78 -10.37
CA ALA A 230 -3.42 9.15 -10.48
C ALA A 230 -2.30 10.20 -10.32
N TYR A 231 -1.34 9.99 -9.41
CA TYR A 231 -0.16 10.84 -9.29
C TYR A 231 0.70 10.82 -10.57
N PHE A 232 1.04 9.63 -11.07
CA PHE A 232 1.79 9.49 -12.32
C PHE A 232 1.04 10.07 -13.52
N LYS A 233 -0.29 9.93 -13.55
CA LYS A 233 -1.14 10.51 -14.59
C LYS A 233 -1.09 12.04 -14.56
N SER A 234 -1.22 12.64 -13.37
CA SER A 234 -1.11 14.09 -13.22
C SER A 234 0.27 14.61 -13.66
N TYR A 235 1.33 13.86 -13.36
CA TYR A 235 2.68 14.15 -13.84
C TYR A 235 2.80 14.04 -15.36
N PHE A 236 2.23 12.99 -15.95
CA PHE A 236 2.18 12.81 -17.41
C PHE A 236 1.39 13.93 -18.09
N ASP A 237 0.22 14.29 -17.59
CA ASP A 237 -0.66 15.30 -18.17
C ASP A 237 0.03 16.67 -18.22
N ARG A 238 0.75 17.04 -17.16
CA ARG A 238 1.58 18.26 -17.17
C ARG A 238 2.63 18.26 -18.28
N HIS A 239 3.28 17.12 -18.54
CA HIS A 239 4.25 17.02 -19.62
C HIS A 239 3.58 17.01 -20.99
N TRP A 240 2.45 16.33 -21.10
CA TRP A 240 1.64 16.26 -22.31
C TRP A 240 1.20 17.64 -22.80
N GLU A 241 0.74 18.50 -21.87
CA GLU A 241 0.31 19.87 -22.17
C GLU A 241 1.44 20.76 -22.66
N ASN A 242 2.67 20.51 -22.20
CA ASN A 242 3.86 21.28 -22.57
C ASN A 242 4.66 20.62 -23.72
N ALA A 243 4.25 19.43 -24.17
CA ALA A 243 4.90 18.71 -25.25
C ALA A 243 4.53 19.30 -26.61
N ARG A 244 5.49 19.23 -27.54
CA ARG A 244 5.30 19.68 -28.92
C ARG A 244 4.51 18.64 -29.70
N GLU A 245 3.56 19.07 -30.51
CA GLU A 245 2.92 18.18 -31.47
C GLU A 245 3.88 17.79 -32.59
N VAL A 246 3.88 16.52 -32.95
CA VAL A 246 4.63 16.03 -34.11
C VAL A 246 3.96 16.59 -35.38
N PRO A 247 4.65 17.34 -36.25
CA PRO A 247 4.03 17.85 -37.47
C PRO A 247 3.58 16.70 -38.38
N ARG A 248 2.47 16.87 -39.10
CA ARG A 248 2.17 15.98 -40.24
C ARG A 248 3.21 16.23 -41.33
N ALA A 249 3.69 15.17 -41.96
CA ALA A 249 4.49 15.32 -43.17
C ALA A 249 3.64 16.05 -44.23
N PRO A 250 4.24 16.94 -45.05
CA PRO A 250 3.52 17.53 -46.16
C PRO A 250 3.04 16.42 -47.10
N ALA A 251 1.77 16.45 -47.47
CA ALA A 251 1.22 15.53 -48.46
C ALA A 251 2.07 15.60 -49.74
N ARG A 252 2.60 14.46 -50.18
CA ARG A 252 3.36 14.35 -51.43
C ARG A 252 2.44 14.33 -52.63
#